data_AF-A0A5C3MLS6-F1
#
_entry.id   AF-A0A5C3MLS6-F1
#
_cell.length_a   1.000
_cell.length_b   1.000
_cell.length_c   1.000
_cell.angle_alpha   90.00
_cell.angle_beta   90.00
_cell.angle_gamma   90.00
#
_symmetry.space_group_name_H-M   'P 1'
#
loop_
_entity.id
_entity.type
_entity.pdbx_description
1 polymer ?
#
loop_
_entity_poly.entity_id
_entity_poly.type
_entity_poly.pdbx_seq_one_letter_code
_entity_poly.pdbx_strand_id
1 'polypeptide(L)'
;MGSKACKVCKKKKCRNKTHRTSKSNQDAPLSGQHNPPDEGNAVVYVTGILLPADAEEPRLVRVECKVTPNDEVPGQLDYYPDQSPFFGEKLTGCNQISSLAPHDYKSLPQHPFMVWYNDTFLLDGSPINRCIQTLTRNRAMHPWAGNVLVMKLYSSSMYEGKYMDADLEDLPTIRAYFTEYGRERSYGATRPSAETFLFQEFMRQASEPQVREPEAREPEVDEPRVYGPAYTYEQRRAPGTGWEGLWNVVAIAGGILVAIVFLVRALS
;
A
#
# COMPACT_ATOMS: atom_id res chain seq x y z
N MET A 1 39.49 -39.65 -11.07
CA MET A 1 38.40 -38.65 -11.28
C MET A 1 38.48 -38.13 -12.71
N GLY A 2 37.51 -38.45 -13.58
CA GLY A 2 37.50 -38.01 -14.97
C GLY A 2 36.91 -36.60 -15.14
N SER A 3 37.61 -35.71 -15.83
CA SER A 3 37.12 -34.35 -16.13
C SER A 3 36.04 -34.38 -17.21
N LYS A 4 34.85 -33.87 -16.86
CA LYS A 4 33.71 -33.76 -17.81
C LYS A 4 34.02 -32.68 -18.85
N ALA A 5 33.67 -32.97 -20.11
CA ALA A 5 33.83 -32.01 -21.21
C ALA A 5 32.87 -30.82 -21.09
N CYS A 6 33.27 -29.65 -21.58
CA CYS A 6 32.44 -28.44 -21.60
C CYS A 6 31.17 -28.68 -22.43
N LYS A 7 29.99 -28.32 -21.92
CA LYS A 7 28.70 -28.54 -22.61
C LYS A 7 28.58 -27.77 -23.92
N VAL A 8 29.19 -26.59 -24.02
CA VAL A 8 29.09 -25.71 -25.20
C VAL A 8 30.00 -26.19 -26.33
N CYS A 9 31.29 -26.41 -26.05
CA CYS A 9 32.25 -26.75 -27.10
C CYS A 9 32.61 -28.24 -27.17
N LYS A 10 32.07 -29.08 -26.27
CA LYS A 10 32.32 -30.53 -26.15
C LYS A 10 33.79 -30.95 -26.00
N LYS A 11 34.72 -30.01 -25.82
CA LYS A 11 36.14 -30.28 -25.59
C LYS A 11 36.42 -30.57 -24.10
N LYS A 12 37.32 -31.52 -23.83
CA LYS A 12 37.76 -31.89 -22.47
C LYS A 12 38.55 -30.77 -21.76
N LYS A 13 39.16 -29.85 -22.52
CA LYS A 13 39.83 -28.64 -22.01
C LYS A 13 39.33 -27.42 -22.79
N CYS A 14 38.36 -26.69 -22.23
CA CYS A 14 37.89 -25.43 -22.82
C CYS A 14 38.78 -24.27 -22.33
N ARG A 15 39.44 -23.56 -23.25
CA ARG A 15 40.26 -22.37 -22.94
C ARG A 15 39.47 -21.06 -22.93
N ASN A 16 38.21 -21.05 -23.39
CA ASN A 16 37.44 -19.82 -23.53
C ASN A 16 36.71 -19.47 -22.22
N LYS A 17 37.01 -18.30 -21.65
CA LYS A 17 36.52 -17.86 -20.32
C LYS A 17 35.00 -17.69 -20.28
N THR A 18 34.39 -17.27 -21.38
CA THR A 18 32.94 -17.06 -21.50
C THR A 18 32.13 -18.36 -21.41
N HIS A 19 32.74 -19.51 -21.72
CA HIS A 19 32.07 -20.83 -21.62
C HIS A 19 32.16 -21.43 -20.21
N ARG A 20 32.83 -20.75 -19.27
CA ARG A 20 33.01 -21.21 -17.88
C ARG A 20 31.91 -20.70 -16.95
N THR A 21 31.08 -19.76 -17.40
CA THR A 21 30.00 -19.13 -16.62
C THR A 21 28.64 -19.49 -17.20
N SER A 22 28.21 -20.72 -16.96
CA SER A 22 26.80 -21.09 -17.08
C SER A 22 26.49 -22.10 -15.98
N LYS A 23 26.71 -21.67 -14.74
CA LYS A 23 25.88 -22.10 -13.61
C LYS A 23 24.82 -21.02 -13.46
N SER A 24 23.60 -21.42 -13.77
CA SER A 24 22.33 -20.79 -13.38
C SER A 24 22.46 -20.00 -12.08
N ASN A 25 22.30 -18.67 -12.15
CA ASN A 25 21.95 -17.82 -11.01
C ASN A 25 20.42 -17.69 -10.97
N GLN A 26 19.76 -18.82 -10.76
CA GLN A 26 18.41 -18.85 -10.21
C GLN A 26 18.54 -19.68 -8.93
N ASP A 27 18.10 -19.09 -7.83
CA ASP A 27 17.94 -19.70 -6.51
C ASP A 27 19.19 -19.88 -5.65
N ALA A 28 19.91 -18.78 -5.38
CA ALA A 28 20.67 -18.68 -4.14
C ALA A 28 19.82 -17.90 -3.11
N PRO A 29 19.43 -18.50 -1.97
CA PRO A 29 18.88 -17.74 -0.86
C PRO A 29 19.96 -16.73 -0.44
N LEU A 30 19.60 -15.46 -0.36
CA LEU A 30 20.44 -14.41 0.21
C LEU A 30 20.52 -14.65 1.73
N SER A 31 21.26 -15.68 2.15
CA SER A 31 21.55 -15.89 3.55
C SER A 31 22.69 -14.96 3.96
N GLY A 32 22.37 -13.99 4.80
CA GLY A 32 23.26 -13.50 5.85
C GLY A 32 24.31 -12.49 5.42
N GLN A 33 23.92 -11.21 5.37
CA GLN A 33 24.70 -10.11 5.91
C GLN A 33 23.72 -9.04 6.42
N HIS A 34 23.34 -9.13 7.70
CA HIS A 34 22.71 -8.03 8.42
C HIS A 34 23.74 -6.91 8.61
N ASN A 35 24.06 -6.17 7.55
CA ASN A 35 24.92 -5.01 7.68
C ASN A 35 24.06 -3.80 8.04
N PRO A 36 24.21 -3.21 9.23
CA PRO A 36 23.68 -1.88 9.44
C PRO A 36 24.31 -0.91 8.42
N PRO A 37 23.56 0.10 7.95
CA PRO A 37 24.06 1.21 7.16
C PRO A 37 25.35 1.81 7.74
N ASP A 38 26.44 1.78 6.97
CA ASP A 38 27.66 2.54 7.28
C ASP A 38 27.37 4.05 7.11
N GLU A 39 27.82 4.86 8.07
CA GLU A 39 27.61 6.32 8.17
C GLU A 39 28.11 7.13 6.93
N GLY A 40 28.83 6.49 6.01
CA GLY A 40 29.36 7.12 4.79
C GLY A 40 28.48 7.02 3.54
N ASN A 41 27.41 6.22 3.55
CA ASN A 41 26.53 6.06 2.38
C ASN A 41 25.23 6.87 2.55
N ALA A 42 25.01 7.84 1.68
CA ALA A 42 23.76 8.61 1.61
C ALA A 42 22.53 7.74 1.29
N VAL A 43 22.76 6.51 0.79
CA VAL A 43 21.72 5.57 0.39
C VAL A 43 22.11 4.17 0.82
N VAL A 44 21.19 3.48 1.48
CA VAL A 44 21.31 2.07 1.84
C VAL A 44 20.12 1.29 1.31
N TYR A 45 20.25 -0.03 1.27
CA TYR A 45 19.19 -0.87 0.74
C TYR A 45 18.84 -1.94 1.75
N VAL A 46 17.56 -2.00 2.09
CA VAL A 46 17.02 -2.89 3.11
C VAL A 46 15.97 -3.79 2.49
N THR A 47 15.93 -5.04 2.92
CA THR A 47 14.93 -6.00 2.48
C THR A 47 13.65 -5.81 3.29
N GLY A 48 12.55 -5.45 2.61
CA GLY A 48 11.21 -5.40 3.17
C GLY A 48 10.33 -6.55 2.67
N ILE A 49 9.17 -6.72 3.30
CA ILE A 49 8.13 -7.65 2.85
C ILE A 49 7.00 -6.84 2.22
N LEU A 50 6.81 -7.01 0.92
CA LEU A 50 5.66 -6.48 0.20
C LEU A 50 4.50 -7.48 0.29
N LEU A 51 3.33 -6.97 0.67
CA LEU A 51 2.05 -7.64 0.58
C LEU A 51 1.30 -7.01 -0.59
N PRO A 52 1.47 -7.53 -1.81
CA PRO A 52 0.87 -6.94 -3.01
C PRO A 52 -0.65 -7.11 -3.01
N ALA A 53 -1.39 -6.11 -3.48
CA ALA A 53 -2.85 -6.20 -3.50
C ALA A 53 -3.38 -7.19 -4.57
N ASP A 54 -2.64 -7.34 -5.66
CA ASP A 54 -2.98 -8.09 -6.86
C ASP A 54 -2.48 -9.56 -6.84
N ALA A 55 -1.76 -9.96 -5.79
CA ALA A 55 -1.23 -11.30 -5.61
C ALA A 55 -1.59 -11.88 -4.25
N GLU A 56 -1.51 -13.21 -4.11
CA GLU A 56 -1.86 -13.91 -2.87
C GLU A 56 -0.65 -14.16 -1.95
N GLU A 57 0.57 -14.11 -2.50
CA GLU A 57 1.80 -14.46 -1.79
C GLU A 57 2.64 -13.23 -1.44
N PRO A 58 3.16 -13.13 -0.19
CA PRO A 58 4.14 -12.11 0.19
C PRO A 58 5.43 -12.20 -0.63
N ARG A 59 6.11 -11.07 -0.84
CA ARG A 59 7.38 -11.01 -1.57
C ARG A 59 8.44 -10.24 -0.80
N LEU A 60 9.67 -10.73 -0.80
CA LEU A 60 10.82 -9.94 -0.35
C LEU A 60 11.18 -8.92 -1.43
N VAL A 61 11.33 -7.66 -1.06
CA VAL A 61 11.65 -6.55 -1.96
C VAL A 61 12.81 -5.74 -1.41
N ARG A 62 13.64 -5.20 -2.31
CA ARG A 62 14.72 -4.27 -1.95
C ARG A 62 14.14 -2.86 -1.91
N VAL A 63 14.25 -2.21 -0.77
CA VAL A 63 13.82 -0.83 -0.52
C VAL A 63 15.06 0.03 -0.43
N GLU A 64 15.12 1.07 -1.25
CA GLU A 64 16.14 2.11 -1.13
C GLU A 64 15.79 2.99 0.07
N CYS A 65 16.74 3.25 0.96
CA CYS A 65 16.57 4.14 2.10
C CYS A 65 17.61 5.26 2.02
N LYS A 66 17.15 6.50 1.94
CA LYS A 66 18.05 7.66 2.05
C LYS A 66 18.40 7.86 3.51
N VAL A 67 19.69 8.10 3.77
CA VAL A 67 20.23 8.30 5.11
C VAL A 67 20.75 9.72 5.20
N THR A 68 20.24 10.48 6.16
CA THR A 68 20.71 11.85 6.42
C THR A 68 21.03 12.02 7.89
N PRO A 69 21.97 12.91 8.26
CA PRO A 69 22.11 13.35 9.64
C PRO A 69 20.78 13.91 10.15
N ASN A 70 20.44 13.61 11.39
CA ASN A 70 19.28 14.18 12.06
C ASN A 70 19.61 15.63 12.49
N ASP A 71 18.76 16.56 12.08
CA ASP A 71 18.95 18.00 12.27
C ASP A 71 18.79 18.42 13.74
N GLU A 72 18.03 17.65 14.52
CA GLU A 72 17.66 17.94 15.91
C GLU A 72 18.63 17.30 16.92
N VAL A 73 19.14 16.10 16.61
CA VAL A 73 19.97 15.30 17.51
C VAL A 73 21.34 15.01 16.87
N PRO A 74 22.41 15.71 17.29
CA PRO A 74 23.74 15.51 16.75
C PRO A 74 24.22 14.07 16.89
N GLY A 75 24.68 13.48 15.78
CA GLY A 75 25.19 12.10 15.73
C GLY A 75 24.13 11.03 15.51
N GLN A 76 22.85 11.40 15.42
CA GLN A 76 21.77 10.51 15.00
C GLN A 76 21.56 10.59 13.48
N LEU A 77 21.09 9.50 12.88
CA LEU A 77 20.79 9.39 11.46
C LEU A 77 19.31 9.10 11.26
N ASP A 78 18.69 9.79 10.31
CA ASP A 78 17.33 9.54 9.87
C ASP A 78 17.32 8.69 8.59
N TYR A 79 16.36 7.76 8.52
CA TYR A 79 16.22 6.81 7.43
C TYR A 79 14.88 7.00 6.73
N TYR A 80 14.93 7.39 5.46
CA TYR A 80 13.76 7.65 4.63
C TYR A 80 13.62 6.57 3.55
N PRO A 81 12.78 5.54 3.77
CA PRO A 81 12.55 4.52 2.76
C PRO A 81 11.81 5.12 1.56
N ASP A 82 12.30 4.83 0.36
CA ASP A 82 11.63 5.16 -0.89
C ASP A 82 10.44 4.21 -1.10
N GLN A 83 9.26 4.78 -0.96
CA GLN A 83 7.98 4.09 -1.06
C GLN A 83 7.36 4.22 -2.44
N SER A 84 7.84 5.15 -3.27
CA SER A 84 7.27 5.44 -4.58
C SER A 84 7.17 4.21 -5.50
N PRO A 85 8.12 3.25 -5.52
CA PRO A 85 7.99 2.04 -6.32
C PRO A 85 6.80 1.14 -5.97
N PHE A 86 6.27 1.24 -4.74
CA PHE A 86 5.23 0.35 -4.22
C PHE A 86 3.85 1.02 -4.17
N PHE A 87 3.81 2.34 -3.99
CA PHE A 87 2.57 3.12 -3.81
C PHE A 87 2.32 4.16 -4.91
N GLY A 88 3.32 4.47 -5.74
CA GLY A 88 3.25 5.56 -6.71
C GLY A 88 3.19 6.93 -6.03
N GLU A 89 2.32 7.81 -6.52
CA GLU A 89 2.10 9.17 -5.98
C GLU A 89 1.04 9.22 -4.87
N LYS A 90 0.62 8.06 -4.34
CA LYS A 90 -0.42 7.97 -3.32
C LYS A 90 0.08 8.43 -1.95
N LEU A 91 -0.82 9.00 -1.16
CA LEU A 91 -0.53 9.31 0.24
C LEU A 91 -0.39 8.02 1.05
N THR A 92 0.73 7.90 1.73
CA THR A 92 1.07 6.73 2.54
C THR A 92 0.88 7.02 4.02
N GLY A 93 0.16 6.13 4.71
CA GLY A 93 0.09 6.07 6.16
C GLY A 93 1.09 5.04 6.70
N CYS A 94 1.40 5.12 7.99
CA CYS A 94 2.25 4.13 8.65
C CYS A 94 1.72 3.74 10.03
N ASN A 95 1.89 2.46 10.38
CA ASN A 95 1.62 1.91 11.71
C ASN A 95 2.81 1.09 12.21
N GLN A 96 3.03 1.08 13.53
CA GLN A 96 4.06 0.24 14.14
C GLN A 96 3.46 -1.06 14.69
N ILE A 97 4.09 -2.19 14.38
CA ILE A 97 3.91 -3.46 15.07
C ILE A 97 4.92 -3.51 16.22
N SER A 98 4.58 -2.88 17.34
CA SER A 98 5.39 -2.92 18.56
C SER A 98 4.99 -4.05 19.50
N SER A 99 3.84 -4.69 19.29
CA SER A 99 3.42 -5.87 20.05
C SER A 99 2.62 -6.86 19.19
N LEU A 100 2.77 -8.15 19.49
CA LEU A 100 2.05 -9.27 18.86
C LEU A 100 0.56 -9.29 19.22
N ALA A 101 0.20 -8.62 20.31
CA ALA A 101 -1.18 -8.35 20.70
C ALA A 101 -1.20 -6.99 21.39
N PRO A 102 -2.21 -6.12 21.14
CA PRO A 102 -2.28 -4.78 21.73
C PRO A 102 -2.18 -4.73 23.28
N HIS A 103 -2.22 -5.88 23.96
CA HIS A 103 -2.24 -5.99 25.42
C HIS A 103 -1.30 -7.07 26.00
N ASP A 104 -0.45 -7.72 25.20
CA ASP A 104 0.60 -8.60 25.75
C ASP A 104 1.97 -7.92 25.67
N TYR A 105 2.21 -7.04 26.63
CA TYR A 105 3.48 -6.34 26.80
C TYR A 105 4.62 -7.28 27.27
N LYS A 106 4.35 -8.57 27.53
CA LYS A 106 5.38 -9.54 27.94
C LYS A 106 6.13 -10.17 26.77
N SER A 107 5.68 -9.98 25.53
CA SER A 107 6.34 -10.53 24.33
C SER A 107 6.44 -9.50 23.20
N LEU A 108 7.01 -8.33 23.51
CA LEU A 108 7.40 -7.38 22.46
C LEU A 108 8.42 -8.08 21.54
N PRO A 109 8.23 -8.08 20.21
CA PRO A 109 9.26 -8.55 19.32
C PRO A 109 10.52 -7.73 19.56
N GLN A 110 11.68 -8.41 19.63
CA GLN A 110 12.98 -7.75 19.80
C GLN A 110 13.21 -6.65 18.75
N HIS A 111 12.61 -6.86 17.56
CA HIS A 111 12.65 -5.99 16.41
C HIS A 111 11.20 -5.72 15.96
N PRO A 112 10.64 -4.52 16.20
CA PRO A 112 9.31 -4.19 15.72
C PRO A 112 9.28 -4.02 14.20
N PHE A 113 8.08 -3.87 13.65
CA PHE A 113 7.89 -3.62 12.22
C PHE A 113 7.22 -2.28 11.98
N MET A 114 7.56 -1.62 10.89
CA MET A 114 6.83 -0.50 10.32
C MET A 114 5.98 -1.00 9.15
N VAL A 115 4.68 -0.72 9.18
CA VAL A 115 3.71 -1.10 8.16
C VAL A 115 3.29 0.16 7.42
N TRP A 116 3.73 0.30 6.18
CA TRP A 116 3.33 1.37 5.28
C TRP A 116 2.15 0.90 4.42
N TYR A 117 1.14 1.75 4.26
CA TYR A 117 -0.08 1.44 3.52
C TYR A 117 -0.60 2.68 2.79
N ASN A 118 -1.44 2.50 1.78
CA ASN A 118 -2.15 3.61 1.13
C ASN A 118 -3.20 4.18 2.09
N ASP A 119 -3.02 5.39 2.61
CA ASP A 119 -3.97 5.98 3.59
C ASP A 119 -5.28 6.42 2.93
N THR A 120 -5.25 6.62 1.60
CA THR A 120 -6.39 7.07 0.81
C THR A 120 -7.18 5.93 0.16
N PHE A 121 -6.97 4.69 0.57
CA PHE A 121 -7.53 3.51 -0.09
C PHE A 121 -9.07 3.50 -0.17
N LEU A 122 -9.74 4.13 0.79
CA LEU A 122 -11.21 4.27 0.81
C LEU A 122 -11.72 5.28 -0.22
N LEU A 123 -10.89 6.24 -0.62
CA LEU A 123 -11.26 7.33 -1.51
C LEU A 123 -10.85 7.06 -2.97
N ASP A 124 -9.80 6.28 -3.18
CA ASP A 124 -9.20 6.08 -4.50
C ASP A 124 -9.63 4.78 -5.21
N GLY A 125 -10.51 3.98 -4.58
CA GLY A 125 -10.99 2.72 -5.14
C GLY A 125 -9.92 1.62 -5.20
N SER A 126 -8.90 1.69 -4.36
CA SER A 126 -7.86 0.66 -4.30
C SER A 126 -8.44 -0.73 -4.09
N PRO A 127 -7.90 -1.75 -4.78
CA PRO A 127 -8.40 -3.11 -4.65
C PRO A 127 -8.10 -3.67 -3.24
N ILE A 128 -9.02 -4.47 -2.70
CA ILE A 128 -8.77 -5.21 -1.46
C ILE A 128 -7.51 -6.06 -1.61
N ASN A 129 -6.66 -6.03 -0.58
CA ASN A 129 -5.38 -6.68 -0.58
C ASN A 129 -5.54 -8.20 -0.42
N ARG A 130 -5.45 -8.93 -1.55
CA ARG A 130 -5.63 -10.38 -1.58
C ARG A 130 -4.53 -11.12 -0.82
N CYS A 131 -3.31 -10.58 -0.78
CA CYS A 131 -2.22 -11.16 -0.02
C CYS A 131 -2.55 -11.20 1.48
N ILE A 132 -3.07 -10.10 2.04
CA ILE A 132 -3.49 -10.04 3.45
C ILE A 132 -4.68 -10.96 3.72
N GLN A 133 -5.65 -11.04 2.80
CA GLN A 133 -6.76 -11.99 2.90
C GLN A 133 -6.26 -13.44 2.98
N THR A 134 -5.39 -13.85 2.05
CA THR A 134 -4.81 -15.21 2.04
C THR A 134 -3.95 -15.45 3.28
N LEU A 135 -3.07 -14.50 3.64
CA LEU A 135 -2.17 -14.59 4.78
C LEU A 135 -2.94 -14.79 6.10
N THR A 136 -4.05 -14.08 6.28
CA THR A 136 -4.90 -14.16 7.49
C THR A 136 -5.96 -15.26 7.42
N ARG A 137 -6.13 -15.91 6.26
CA ARG A 137 -7.23 -16.83 5.95
C ARG A 137 -8.60 -16.16 6.10
N ASN A 138 -8.74 -14.95 5.57
CA ASN A 138 -9.93 -14.10 5.64
C ASN A 138 -10.35 -13.75 7.08
N ARG A 139 -9.38 -13.67 8.00
CA ARG A 139 -9.64 -13.31 9.42
C ARG A 139 -9.23 -11.89 9.80
N ALA A 140 -8.61 -11.15 8.87
CA ALA A 140 -8.41 -9.72 9.04
C ALA A 140 -9.76 -9.01 9.10
N MET A 141 -10.00 -8.23 10.16
CA MET A 141 -11.25 -7.47 10.30
C MET A 141 -11.21 -6.16 9.55
N HIS A 142 -10.04 -5.52 9.53
CA HIS A 142 -9.84 -4.33 8.73
C HIS A 142 -9.62 -4.70 7.25
N PRO A 143 -10.32 -4.04 6.32
CA PRO A 143 -10.27 -4.32 4.88
C PRO A 143 -9.08 -3.67 4.20
N TRP A 144 -7.88 -4.10 4.59
CA TRP A 144 -6.66 -3.60 3.98
C TRP A 144 -6.76 -3.63 2.45
N ALA A 145 -6.52 -2.49 1.82
CA ALA A 145 -6.60 -2.33 0.37
C ALA A 145 -5.39 -1.56 -0.15
N GLY A 146 -5.07 -1.78 -1.44
CA GLY A 146 -3.80 -1.37 -2.01
C GLY A 146 -2.63 -2.17 -1.48
N ASN A 147 -1.44 -1.89 -2.01
CA ASN A 147 -0.21 -2.54 -1.55
C ASN A 147 0.07 -2.19 -0.09
N VAL A 148 0.78 -3.07 0.61
CA VAL A 148 1.27 -2.84 1.96
C VAL A 148 2.73 -3.25 2.03
N LEU A 149 3.59 -2.36 2.52
CA LEU A 149 5.02 -2.60 2.68
C LEU A 149 5.36 -2.71 4.16
N VAL A 150 5.97 -3.83 4.55
CA VAL A 150 6.41 -4.06 5.92
C VAL A 150 7.94 -4.00 5.98
N MET A 151 8.46 -3.15 6.85
CA MET A 151 9.90 -3.00 7.09
C MET A 151 10.23 -3.35 8.53
N LYS A 152 11.34 -4.04 8.76
CA LYS A 152 11.78 -4.44 10.11
C LYS A 152 12.70 -3.39 10.70
N LEU A 153 12.43 -2.97 11.93
CA LEU A 153 13.22 -1.99 12.66
C LEU A 153 14.35 -2.68 13.41
N TYR A 154 15.52 -2.07 13.42
CA TYR A 154 16.70 -2.58 14.10
C TYR A 154 16.55 -2.56 15.62
N SER A 155 15.81 -1.61 16.16
CA SER A 155 15.54 -1.52 17.60
C SER A 155 14.07 -1.19 17.89
N SER A 156 13.68 -1.34 19.15
CA SER A 156 12.36 -0.93 19.63
C SER A 156 12.16 0.58 19.66
N SER A 157 13.24 1.36 19.53
CA SER A 157 13.19 2.82 19.48
C SER A 157 12.77 3.29 18.09
N MET A 158 11.57 3.85 17.98
CA MET A 158 11.11 4.46 16.73
C MET A 158 11.99 5.65 16.30
N TYR A 159 12.64 6.31 17.27
CA TYR A 159 13.48 7.47 17.03
C TYR A 159 14.76 7.12 16.29
N GLU A 160 15.30 5.92 16.50
CA GLU A 160 16.51 5.51 15.78
C GLU A 160 16.26 5.33 14.28
N GLY A 161 15.00 5.09 13.87
CA GLY A 161 14.57 5.00 12.46
C GLY A 161 15.24 3.90 11.63
N LYS A 162 16.20 3.18 12.21
CA LYS A 162 17.09 2.27 11.50
C LYS A 162 16.37 0.99 11.16
N TYR A 163 16.47 0.60 9.90
CA TYR A 163 15.87 -0.64 9.40
C TYR A 163 16.91 -1.77 9.29
N MET A 164 16.44 -3.00 9.34
CA MET A 164 17.20 -4.20 9.06
C MET A 164 16.45 -5.09 8.08
N ASP A 165 17.16 -6.03 7.45
CA ASP A 165 16.54 -6.98 6.52
C ASP A 165 15.44 -7.81 7.22
N ALA A 166 14.25 -7.80 6.63
CA ALA A 166 13.15 -8.69 6.98
C ALA A 166 13.28 -10.03 6.26
N ASP A 167 12.72 -11.09 6.85
CA ASP A 167 12.68 -12.43 6.28
C ASP A 167 11.25 -13.01 6.34
N LEU A 168 10.95 -14.02 5.52
CA LEU A 168 9.66 -14.70 5.52
C LEU A 168 9.36 -15.42 6.84
N GLU A 169 10.37 -15.67 7.67
CA GLU A 169 10.20 -16.12 9.06
C GLU A 169 9.46 -15.10 9.93
N ASP A 170 9.40 -13.82 9.53
CA ASP A 170 8.65 -12.77 10.21
C ASP A 170 7.13 -12.80 9.92
N LEU A 171 6.68 -13.57 8.91
CA LEU A 171 5.28 -13.65 8.49
C LEU A 171 4.29 -14.06 9.61
N PRO A 172 4.60 -14.97 10.55
CA PRO A 172 3.69 -15.30 11.64
C PRO A 172 3.32 -14.09 12.51
N THR A 173 4.30 -13.21 12.78
CA THR A 173 4.12 -11.96 13.53
C THR A 173 3.26 -10.98 12.76
N ILE A 174 3.59 -10.78 11.48
CA ILE A 174 2.87 -9.87 10.57
C ILE A 174 1.42 -10.33 10.39
N ARG A 175 1.20 -11.64 10.22
CA ARG A 175 -0.13 -12.25 10.15
C ARG A 175 -0.95 -12.01 11.43
N ALA A 176 -0.33 -12.16 12.60
CA ALA A 176 -1.00 -11.93 13.88
C ALA A 176 -1.49 -10.48 13.98
N TYR A 177 -0.63 -9.51 13.63
CA TYR A 177 -1.01 -8.11 13.58
C TYR A 177 -2.24 -7.86 12.69
N PHE A 178 -2.21 -8.29 11.42
CA PHE A 178 -3.34 -8.07 10.52
C PHE A 178 -4.62 -8.80 10.94
N THR A 179 -4.50 -9.91 11.67
CA THR A 179 -5.64 -10.66 12.19
C THR A 179 -6.31 -9.96 13.38
N GLU A 180 -5.52 -9.29 14.22
CA GLU A 180 -6.02 -8.60 15.42
C GLU A 180 -6.33 -7.11 15.17
N TYR A 181 -5.79 -6.51 14.12
CA TYR A 181 -6.02 -5.11 13.81
C TYR A 181 -7.51 -4.81 13.56
N GLY A 182 -8.03 -3.79 14.25
CA GLY A 182 -9.44 -3.40 14.18
C GLY A 182 -10.38 -4.27 15.03
N ARG A 183 -9.88 -5.27 15.77
CA ARG A 183 -10.69 -5.92 16.81
C ARG A 183 -10.90 -4.95 17.97
N GLU A 184 -12.08 -4.34 18.01
CA GLU A 184 -12.61 -3.76 19.24
C GLU A 184 -12.67 -4.86 20.31
N ARG A 185 -11.89 -4.70 21.38
CA ARG A 185 -12.21 -5.42 22.61
C ARG A 185 -13.37 -4.70 23.27
N SER A 186 -14.43 -5.45 23.50
CA SER A 186 -15.62 -5.11 24.26
C SER A 186 -15.28 -4.68 25.70
N TYR A 187 -14.73 -3.49 25.87
CA TYR A 187 -14.84 -2.73 27.10
C TYR A 187 -16.22 -2.08 27.13
N GLY A 188 -17.27 -2.91 27.27
CA GLY A 188 -18.66 -2.46 27.40
C GLY A 188 -19.20 -1.75 26.16
N ALA A 189 -20.05 -2.47 25.40
CA ALA A 189 -20.97 -1.95 24.39
C ALA A 189 -20.77 -0.48 23.96
N THR A 190 -19.91 -0.25 22.97
CA THR A 190 -19.83 1.04 22.29
C THR A 190 -19.97 0.81 20.79
N ARG A 191 -20.63 1.79 20.14
CA ARG A 191 -21.04 1.76 18.73
C ARG A 191 -19.86 1.41 17.81
N PRO A 192 -20.10 0.72 16.67
CA PRO A 192 -19.07 0.52 15.67
C PRO A 192 -18.43 1.86 15.28
N SER A 193 -17.11 1.90 15.20
CA SER A 193 -16.37 3.08 14.77
C SER A 193 -16.88 3.60 13.42
N ALA A 194 -16.73 4.91 13.16
CA ALA A 194 -17.14 5.52 11.89
C ALA A 194 -16.48 4.84 10.67
N GLU A 195 -15.24 4.37 10.83
CA GLU A 195 -14.54 3.55 9.82
C GLU A 195 -15.25 2.23 9.53
N THR A 196 -15.75 1.56 10.58
CA THR A 196 -16.51 0.30 10.42
C THR A 196 -17.82 0.52 9.67
N PHE A 197 -18.51 1.63 9.92
CA PHE A 197 -19.76 1.96 9.22
C PHE A 197 -19.52 2.30 7.74
N LEU A 198 -18.56 3.19 7.45
CA LEU A 198 -18.18 3.54 6.08
C LEU A 198 -17.74 2.29 5.30
N PHE A 199 -17.07 1.37 5.97
CA PHE A 199 -16.67 0.11 5.37
C PHE A 199 -17.84 -0.83 5.07
N GLN A 200 -18.79 -1.01 6.00
CA GLN A 200 -19.98 -1.82 5.73
C GLN A 200 -20.74 -1.30 4.51
N GLU A 201 -20.82 0.02 4.37
CA GLU A 201 -21.44 0.66 3.21
C GLU A 201 -20.61 0.46 1.93
N PHE A 202 -19.28 0.59 1.99
CA PHE A 202 -18.40 0.30 0.87
C PHE A 202 -18.52 -1.15 0.39
N MET A 203 -18.51 -2.13 1.31
CA MET A 203 -18.68 -3.54 0.94
C MET A 203 -20.05 -3.83 0.37
N ARG A 204 -21.10 -3.18 0.89
CA ARG A 204 -22.45 -3.25 0.35
C ARG A 204 -22.45 -2.81 -1.11
N GLN A 205 -21.87 -1.65 -1.40
CA GLN A 205 -21.77 -1.10 -2.76
C GLN A 205 -20.90 -1.95 -3.69
N ALA A 206 -19.78 -2.50 -3.20
CA ALA A 206 -18.90 -3.35 -4.00
C ALA A 206 -19.52 -4.73 -4.33
N SER A 207 -20.44 -5.21 -3.47
CA SER A 207 -21.16 -6.47 -3.68
C SER A 207 -22.45 -6.32 -4.51
N GLU A 208 -22.93 -5.09 -4.70
CA GLU A 208 -24.11 -4.84 -5.54
C GLU A 208 -23.75 -5.18 -7.00
N PRO A 209 -24.46 -6.13 -7.63
CA PRO A 209 -24.26 -6.38 -9.05
C PRO A 209 -24.56 -5.09 -9.78
N GLN A 210 -23.56 -4.56 -10.51
CA GLN A 210 -23.72 -3.41 -11.39
C GLN A 210 -24.97 -3.65 -12.23
N VAL A 211 -26.06 -2.97 -11.87
CA VAL A 211 -27.29 -2.98 -12.65
C VAL A 211 -26.85 -2.40 -13.97
N ARG A 212 -26.73 -3.26 -14.99
CA ARG A 212 -26.41 -2.83 -16.34
C ARG A 212 -27.42 -1.73 -16.65
N GLU A 213 -26.91 -0.53 -16.87
CA GLU A 213 -27.72 0.56 -17.40
C GLU A 213 -28.55 -0.04 -18.55
N PRO A 214 -29.88 0.11 -18.52
CA PRO A 214 -30.71 -0.44 -19.58
C PRO A 214 -30.16 0.11 -20.88
N GLU A 215 -29.68 -0.79 -21.73
CA GLU A 215 -29.12 -0.51 -23.04
C GLU A 215 -30.03 0.52 -23.69
N ALA A 216 -29.51 1.75 -23.84
CA ALA A 216 -30.31 2.89 -24.26
C ALA A 216 -31.01 2.49 -25.55
N ARG A 217 -32.32 2.27 -25.45
CA ARG A 217 -33.15 1.89 -26.58
C ARG A 217 -32.96 3.01 -27.60
N GLU A 218 -32.33 2.69 -28.73
CA GLU A 218 -32.11 3.66 -29.79
C GLU A 218 -33.43 4.39 -30.04
N PRO A 219 -33.44 5.73 -30.00
CA PRO A 219 -34.68 6.46 -30.24
C PRO A 219 -35.17 6.09 -31.63
N GLU A 220 -36.36 5.49 -31.68
CA GLU A 220 -37.08 5.21 -32.91
C GLU A 220 -37.22 6.55 -33.65
N VAL A 221 -36.50 6.67 -34.77
CA VAL A 221 -36.47 7.88 -35.58
C VAL A 221 -37.81 7.99 -36.29
N ASP A 222 -38.74 8.73 -35.68
CA ASP A 222 -40.01 9.09 -36.31
C ASP A 222 -39.71 10.07 -37.46
N GLU A 223 -40.05 9.67 -38.68
CA GLU A 223 -39.80 10.45 -39.89
C GLU A 223 -40.45 11.85 -39.81
N PRO A 224 -39.72 12.92 -40.19
CA PRO A 224 -40.26 14.26 -40.12
C PRO A 224 -41.36 14.46 -41.17
N ARG A 225 -42.60 14.65 -40.69
CA ARG A 225 -43.68 15.23 -41.50
C ARG A 225 -43.32 16.66 -41.88
N VAL A 226 -43.15 16.86 -43.17
CA VAL A 226 -42.93 18.16 -43.82
C VAL A 226 -44.17 19.05 -43.63
N TYR A 227 -44.01 20.13 -42.88
CA TYR A 227 -44.85 21.33 -42.96
C TYR A 227 -43.93 22.56 -42.89
N GLY A 228 -43.88 23.35 -43.97
CA GLY A 228 -43.19 24.66 -44.01
C GLY A 228 -44.07 25.80 -43.47
N PRO A 229 -43.83 27.07 -43.87
CA PRO A 229 -42.57 27.73 -44.16
C PRO A 229 -42.15 28.70 -43.03
N ALA A 230 -40.92 29.20 -43.19
CA ALA A 230 -40.14 30.03 -42.29
C ALA A 230 -40.86 31.23 -41.63
N TYR A 231 -40.71 31.33 -40.31
CA TYR A 231 -40.75 32.59 -39.57
C TYR A 231 -39.38 32.79 -38.91
N THR A 232 -38.66 33.82 -39.35
CA THR A 232 -37.44 34.29 -38.69
C THR A 232 -37.84 35.04 -37.43
N TYR A 233 -37.41 34.55 -36.25
CA TYR A 233 -37.47 35.32 -35.01
C TYR A 233 -36.07 35.47 -34.43
N GLU A 234 -35.72 36.72 -34.17
CA GLU A 234 -34.42 37.20 -33.76
C GLU A 234 -33.98 36.64 -32.39
N GLN A 235 -32.70 36.33 -32.33
CA GLN A 235 -31.96 36.01 -31.11
C GLN A 235 -32.06 37.15 -30.08
N ARG A 236 -32.64 36.85 -28.92
CA ARG A 236 -32.26 37.51 -27.66
C ARG A 236 -31.67 36.49 -26.71
N ARG A 237 -30.36 36.63 -26.48
CA ARG A 237 -29.63 35.97 -25.39
C ARG A 237 -30.18 36.47 -24.05
N ALA A 238 -30.65 35.55 -23.22
CA ALA A 238 -30.77 35.77 -21.78
C ALA A 238 -29.48 35.26 -21.09
N PRO A 239 -29.03 35.92 -20.01
CA PRO A 239 -27.77 35.61 -19.33
C PRO A 239 -27.86 34.29 -18.55
N GLY A 240 -26.81 33.48 -18.67
CA GLY A 240 -26.66 32.21 -17.97
C GLY A 240 -26.58 32.41 -16.46
N THR A 241 -27.45 31.71 -15.74
CA THR A 241 -27.32 31.45 -14.32
C THR A 241 -26.25 30.38 -14.12
N GLY A 242 -25.10 30.79 -13.57
CA GLY A 242 -23.96 29.93 -13.29
C GLY A 242 -24.25 28.95 -12.16
N TRP A 243 -24.12 27.66 -12.45
CA TRP A 243 -24.17 26.55 -11.50
C TRP A 243 -22.78 26.17 -10.93
N GLU A 244 -21.78 27.05 -11.06
CA GLU A 244 -20.41 26.76 -10.61
C GLU A 244 -20.15 26.98 -9.11
N GLY A 245 -21.16 27.39 -8.33
CA GLY A 245 -21.00 27.69 -6.90
C GLY A 245 -21.11 26.49 -5.94
N LEU A 246 -21.66 25.36 -6.37
CA LEU A 246 -22.00 24.25 -5.45
C LEU A 246 -20.85 23.26 -5.18
N TRP A 247 -19.85 23.18 -6.07
CA TRP A 247 -18.70 22.29 -5.87
C TRP A 247 -17.70 22.82 -4.83
N ASN A 248 -17.58 24.15 -4.68
CA ASN A 248 -16.65 24.74 -3.71
C ASN A 248 -17.11 24.58 -2.25
N VAL A 249 -18.42 24.49 -1.98
CA VAL A 249 -18.92 24.35 -0.60
C VAL A 249 -18.70 22.93 -0.07
N VAL A 250 -18.78 21.91 -0.93
CA VAL A 250 -18.54 20.50 -0.55
C VAL A 250 -17.06 20.24 -0.29
N ALA A 251 -16.15 20.83 -1.08
CA ALA A 251 -14.71 20.70 -0.88
C ALA A 251 -14.21 21.36 0.42
N ILE A 252 -14.78 22.52 0.78
CA ILE A 252 -14.40 23.24 2.01
C ILE A 252 -14.93 22.51 3.25
N ALA A 253 -16.13 21.93 3.20
CA ALA A 253 -16.69 21.17 4.32
C ALA A 253 -15.93 19.84 4.56
N GLY A 254 -15.49 19.16 3.50
CA GLY A 254 -14.67 17.94 3.60
C GLY A 254 -13.28 18.19 4.20
N GLY A 255 -12.61 19.27 3.79
CA GLY A 255 -11.28 19.62 4.32
C GLY A 255 -11.27 20.01 5.80
N ILE A 256 -12.32 20.71 6.27
CA ILE A 256 -12.43 21.12 7.68
C ILE A 256 -12.60 19.91 8.61
N LEU A 257 -13.34 18.88 8.18
CA LEU A 257 -13.51 17.67 9.00
C LEU A 257 -12.21 16.89 9.16
N VAL A 258 -11.39 16.80 8.11
CA VAL A 258 -10.08 16.13 8.16
C VAL A 258 -9.13 16.89 9.10
N ALA A 259 -9.08 18.22 9.01
CA ALA A 259 -8.22 19.04 9.88
C ALA A 259 -8.59 18.91 11.37
N ILE A 260 -9.89 18.82 11.70
CA ILE A 260 -10.35 18.63 13.09
C ILE A 260 -9.94 17.26 13.63
N VAL A 261 -9.99 16.20 12.82
CA VAL A 261 -9.53 14.86 13.23
C VAL A 261 -8.03 14.84 13.52
N PHE A 262 -7.21 15.55 12.72
CA PHE A 262 -5.78 15.69 12.98
C PHE A 262 -5.47 16.51 14.24
N LEU A 263 -6.22 17.59 14.49
CA LEU A 263 -6.04 18.44 15.68
C LEU A 263 -6.39 17.72 16.99
N VAL A 264 -7.43 16.88 16.98
CA VAL A 264 -7.81 16.08 18.17
C VAL A 264 -6.78 14.98 18.46
N ARG A 265 -6.15 14.41 17.43
CA ARG A 265 -5.05 13.44 17.57
C ARG A 265 -3.75 14.05 18.08
N ALA A 266 -3.47 15.32 17.79
CA ALA A 266 -2.26 16.00 18.24
C ALA A 266 -2.35 16.50 19.71
N LEU A 267 -3.55 16.52 20.29
CA LEU A 267 -3.82 17.02 21.65
C LEU A 267 -4.14 15.90 22.66
N SER A 268 -4.04 14.62 22.25
CA SER A 268 -4.24 13.43 23.09
C SER A 268 -2.95 12.63 23.21
#